data_AF-A0A537FID7-F1
#
_entry.id   AF-A0A537FID7-F1
#
_cell.length_a   1.000
_cell.length_b   1.000
_cell.length_c   1.000
_cell.angle_alpha   90.00
_cell.angle_beta   90.00
_cell.angle_gamma   90.00
#
_symmetry.space_group_name_H-M   'P 1'
#
loop_
_entity.id
_entity.type
_entity.pdbx_description
1 polymer ?
#
loop_
_entity_poly.entity_id
_entity_poly.type
_entity_poly.pdbx_seq_one_letter_code
_entity_poly.pdbx_strand_id
1 'polypeptide(L)'
;MPALATAQTKGNPLCPGEDVFFDPGHGQDIVVPQGFEVSVFAKGLNSPTAVAFRGDARRFEVFVLESGHGLPSRCNDETSSVVGGQFSVTNPFTPDILVFDESGRLIRGPLAKPTASGGGLQAHGPAIDIAFEKGFEGGRLFATDSNQAIRAVGAQNNSSRIVTVNPETGKVSPFIAGLPTGDHPAEQITFKDGWIYWSQGSTTNSGVVGRDNGGGANQHDIPCQDITLSGHLFDSGGGVTSSGYSDFGTHRTTVKAFDGATGKGICDGSILRAKVNAANPKSTIEPFSWGYRNPYGIRFAPDDHALKGGLFVTENGEDERGARPTNNSPDRLQLAQQNRDGSPDYH
;
A
#
# COMPACT_ATOMS: atom_id res chain seq x y z
N MET A 1 -9.69 4.27 43.95
CA MET A 1 -8.89 3.04 43.70
C MET A 1 -8.55 3.04 42.23
N PRO A 2 -7.28 2.90 41.81
CA PRO A 2 -6.98 2.73 40.40
C PRO A 2 -7.52 1.37 39.97
N ALA A 3 -8.34 1.36 38.92
CA ALA A 3 -8.79 0.12 38.31
C ALA A 3 -7.57 -0.57 37.72
N LEU A 4 -7.20 -1.73 38.25
CA LEU A 4 -6.25 -2.63 37.59
C LEU A 4 -6.85 -2.98 36.24
N ALA A 5 -6.28 -2.44 35.17
CA ALA A 5 -6.58 -2.88 33.82
C ALA A 5 -6.03 -4.31 33.70
N THR A 6 -6.89 -5.31 33.81
CA THR A 6 -6.50 -6.69 33.56
C THR A 6 -6.23 -6.82 32.07
N ALA A 7 -4.99 -7.15 31.71
CA ALA A 7 -4.63 -7.50 30.35
C ALA A 7 -5.56 -8.61 29.81
N GLN A 8 -5.95 -8.49 28.55
CA GLN A 8 -6.90 -9.40 27.93
C GLN A 8 -6.12 -10.44 27.14
N THR A 9 -6.37 -11.73 27.40
CA THR A 9 -5.95 -12.78 26.46
C THR A 9 -6.77 -12.63 25.19
N LYS A 10 -6.10 -12.51 24.04
CA LYS A 10 -6.73 -12.40 22.72
C LYS A 10 -6.35 -13.63 21.90
N GLY A 11 -7.38 -14.38 21.48
CA GLY A 11 -7.21 -15.54 20.63
C GLY A 11 -7.56 -15.23 19.18
N ASN A 12 -6.87 -15.92 18.26
CA ASN A 12 -7.26 -15.92 16.87
C ASN A 12 -8.43 -16.90 16.65
N PRO A 13 -9.60 -16.45 16.15
CA PRO A 13 -10.75 -17.33 15.96
C PRO A 13 -10.52 -18.47 14.97
N LEU A 14 -9.56 -18.33 14.05
CA LEU A 14 -9.20 -19.35 13.05
C LEU A 14 -8.11 -20.30 13.53
N CYS A 15 -7.38 -19.93 14.58
CA CYS A 15 -6.28 -20.73 15.10
C CYS A 15 -6.38 -20.83 16.63
N PRO A 16 -7.31 -21.67 17.15
CA PRO A 16 -7.44 -21.91 18.59
C PRO A 16 -6.12 -22.38 19.21
N GLY A 17 -5.75 -21.81 20.34
CA GLY A 17 -4.46 -22.06 21.01
C GLY A 17 -3.36 -21.06 20.63
N GLU A 18 -3.54 -20.27 19.58
CA GLU A 18 -2.71 -19.09 19.27
C GLU A 18 -3.25 -17.88 20.03
N ASP A 19 -3.20 -17.97 21.37
CA ASP A 19 -3.64 -16.92 22.28
C ASP A 19 -2.45 -16.06 22.70
N VAL A 20 -2.58 -14.74 22.56
CA VAL A 20 -1.56 -13.78 22.97
C VAL A 20 -2.02 -12.98 24.18
N PHE A 21 -1.05 -12.64 25.02
CA PHE A 21 -1.23 -11.61 26.03
C PHE A 21 -1.33 -10.26 25.33
N PHE A 22 -2.50 -9.63 25.37
CA PHE A 22 -2.71 -8.33 24.75
C PHE A 22 -2.86 -7.25 25.83
N ASP A 23 -1.79 -6.47 25.98
CA ASP A 23 -1.76 -5.22 26.72
C ASP A 23 -1.24 -4.12 25.79
N PRO A 24 -2.10 -3.25 25.24
CA PRO A 24 -1.66 -2.17 24.35
C PRO A 24 -0.90 -1.06 25.09
N GLY A 25 -0.77 -1.14 26.42
CA GLY A 25 -0.03 -0.17 27.24
C GLY A 25 -0.58 1.26 27.14
N HIS A 26 0.31 2.21 27.48
CA HIS A 26 0.09 3.65 27.47
C HIS A 26 1.15 4.40 26.65
N GLY A 27 1.90 3.70 25.79
CA GLY A 27 3.00 4.26 25.02
C GLY A 27 4.29 4.47 25.81
N GLN A 28 4.40 3.87 27.01
CA GLN A 28 5.56 4.00 27.90
C GLN A 28 6.88 3.53 27.30
N ASP A 29 6.83 2.68 26.27
CA ASP A 29 8.01 2.11 25.60
C ASP A 29 8.51 2.99 24.44
N ILE A 30 7.80 4.09 24.12
CA ILE A 30 8.17 5.01 23.05
C ILE A 30 9.07 6.10 23.61
N VAL A 31 10.28 6.19 23.08
CA VAL A 31 11.24 7.26 23.40
C VAL A 31 11.06 8.41 22.41
N VAL A 32 10.81 9.62 22.93
CA VAL A 32 10.67 10.83 22.11
C VAL A 32 11.70 11.90 22.51
N PRO A 33 12.07 12.81 21.59
CA PRO A 33 12.95 13.92 21.91
C PRO A 33 12.41 14.81 23.03
N GLN A 34 13.29 15.57 23.70
CA GLN A 34 12.89 16.52 24.73
C GLN A 34 11.84 17.52 24.20
N GLY A 35 10.77 17.72 24.97
CA GLY A 35 9.66 18.62 24.62
C GLY A 35 8.48 17.92 23.93
N PHE A 36 8.59 16.63 23.63
CA PHE A 36 7.49 15.79 23.12
C PHE A 36 6.95 14.88 24.21
N GLU A 37 5.68 14.53 24.11
CA GLU A 37 4.97 13.58 24.99
C GLU A 37 4.20 12.57 24.14
N VAL A 38 4.04 11.36 24.66
CA VAL A 38 3.23 10.31 24.05
C VAL A 38 1.95 10.15 24.85
N SER A 39 0.82 10.20 24.16
CA SER A 39 -0.50 9.95 24.74
C SER A 39 -1.33 9.04 23.83
N VAL A 40 -2.07 8.13 24.43
CA VAL A 40 -2.97 7.23 23.68
C VAL A 40 -4.20 8.00 23.20
N PHE A 41 -4.37 8.09 21.87
CA PHE A 41 -5.58 8.63 21.25
C PHE A 41 -6.69 7.57 21.12
N ALA A 42 -6.35 6.41 20.54
CA ALA A 42 -7.25 5.25 20.41
C ALA A 42 -6.45 3.95 20.62
N LYS A 43 -7.13 2.86 20.98
CA LYS A 43 -6.51 1.55 21.24
C LYS A 43 -7.42 0.41 20.78
N GLY A 44 -6.84 -0.77 20.61
CA GLY A 44 -7.59 -1.97 20.18
C GLY A 44 -7.96 -1.98 18.70
N LEU A 45 -7.23 -1.19 17.90
CA LEU A 45 -7.30 -1.21 16.44
C LEU A 45 -6.70 -2.52 15.90
N ASN A 46 -7.09 -2.89 14.70
CA ASN A 46 -6.72 -4.12 14.04
C ASN A 46 -5.97 -3.83 12.73
N SER A 47 -4.65 -4.01 12.75
CA SER A 47 -3.75 -3.69 11.62
C SER A 47 -3.98 -2.28 11.02
N PRO A 48 -3.97 -1.20 11.83
CA PRO A 48 -4.10 0.15 11.29
C PRO A 48 -2.88 0.52 10.44
N THR A 49 -3.11 1.02 9.22
CA THR A 49 -2.04 1.36 8.27
C THR A 49 -1.92 2.85 7.98
N ALA A 50 -3.03 3.59 8.02
CA ALA A 50 -3.04 5.02 7.74
C ALA A 50 -4.13 5.77 8.48
N VAL A 51 -3.92 7.10 8.61
CA VAL A 51 -4.89 8.01 9.20
C VAL A 51 -5.07 9.27 8.35
N ALA A 52 -6.31 9.74 8.24
CA ALA A 52 -6.66 11.02 7.63
C ALA A 52 -7.49 11.88 8.60
N PHE A 53 -7.25 13.18 8.57
CA PHE A 53 -7.92 14.15 9.44
C PHE A 53 -8.83 15.05 8.60
N ARG A 54 -9.99 15.40 9.16
CA ARG A 54 -10.91 16.40 8.58
C ARG A 54 -11.41 17.33 9.68
N GLY A 55 -11.17 18.63 9.57
CA GLY A 55 -11.59 19.64 10.54
C GLY A 55 -10.50 20.65 10.86
N ASP A 56 -10.58 21.23 12.05
CA ASP A 56 -9.62 22.21 12.57
C ASP A 56 -8.95 21.74 13.86
N ALA A 57 -8.05 22.54 14.42
CA ALA A 57 -7.30 22.19 15.63
C ALA A 57 -8.15 21.98 16.91
N ARG A 58 -9.44 22.31 16.89
CA ARG A 58 -10.35 22.19 18.03
C ARG A 58 -11.44 21.15 17.82
N ARG A 59 -11.90 20.95 16.59
CA ARG A 59 -12.94 19.98 16.23
C ARG A 59 -12.56 19.30 14.92
N PHE A 60 -12.28 18.01 15.00
CA PHE A 60 -11.86 17.22 13.85
C PHE A 60 -12.30 15.76 13.99
N GLU A 61 -12.45 15.13 12.84
CA GLU A 61 -12.61 13.68 12.74
C GLU A 61 -11.29 13.04 12.33
N VAL A 62 -11.01 11.86 12.87
CA VAL A 62 -9.87 11.01 12.53
C VAL A 62 -10.38 9.74 11.88
N PHE A 63 -10.09 9.57 10.60
CA PHE A 63 -10.37 8.36 9.85
C PHE A 63 -9.15 7.44 9.95
N VAL A 64 -9.33 6.26 10.50
CA VAL A 64 -8.29 5.23 10.65
C VAL A 64 -8.61 4.10 9.67
N LEU A 65 -7.69 3.82 8.75
CA LEU A 65 -7.79 2.68 7.85
C LEU A 65 -7.20 1.44 8.51
N GLU A 66 -8.00 0.39 8.61
CA GLU A 66 -7.58 -0.95 9.02
C GLU A 66 -7.38 -1.80 7.76
N SER A 67 -6.20 -2.38 7.60
CA SER A 67 -5.77 -3.00 6.34
C SER A 67 -6.43 -4.35 6.02
N GLY A 68 -7.17 -4.94 6.96
CA GLY A 68 -7.54 -6.35 6.90
C GLY A 68 -6.32 -7.25 7.14
N HIS A 69 -6.19 -8.32 6.36
CA HIS A 69 -5.00 -9.19 6.41
C HIS A 69 -3.93 -8.75 5.40
N GLY A 70 -2.65 -8.93 5.78
CA GLY A 70 -1.50 -8.56 4.94
C GLY A 70 -0.79 -9.77 4.31
N LEU A 71 -0.41 -10.76 5.12
CA LEU A 71 0.22 -12.00 4.63
C LEU A 71 -0.78 -13.16 4.69
N PRO A 72 -1.14 -13.79 3.56
CA PRO A 72 -2.07 -14.91 3.56
C PRO A 72 -1.59 -16.07 4.42
N SER A 73 -2.45 -16.56 5.29
CA SER A 73 -2.24 -17.78 6.07
C SER A 73 -3.59 -18.39 6.47
N ARG A 74 -3.57 -19.65 6.92
CA ARG A 74 -4.78 -20.30 7.48
C ARG A 74 -5.37 -19.57 8.70
N CYS A 75 -4.57 -18.74 9.39
CA CYS A 75 -4.98 -18.05 10.60
C CYS A 75 -5.57 -16.66 10.34
N ASN A 76 -5.51 -16.14 9.12
CA ASN A 76 -6.08 -14.84 8.76
C ASN A 76 -6.79 -14.90 7.41
N ASP A 77 -7.39 -16.06 7.12
CA ASP A 77 -8.20 -16.31 5.94
C ASP A 77 -9.55 -15.57 6.06
N GLU A 78 -9.71 -14.51 5.26
CA GLU A 78 -10.91 -13.70 5.20
C GLU A 78 -12.12 -14.46 4.65
N THR A 79 -11.90 -15.56 3.93
CA THR A 79 -12.98 -16.34 3.32
C THR A 79 -13.63 -17.30 4.30
N SER A 80 -12.99 -17.54 5.45
CA SER A 80 -13.45 -18.50 6.45
C SER A 80 -14.85 -18.18 6.99
N SER A 81 -15.71 -19.20 7.01
CA SER A 81 -17.05 -19.10 7.57
C SER A 81 -17.05 -18.85 9.08
N VAL A 82 -15.96 -19.18 9.79
CA VAL A 82 -15.81 -18.92 11.23
C VAL A 82 -15.82 -17.42 11.54
N VAL A 83 -15.33 -16.58 10.62
CA VAL A 83 -15.39 -15.11 10.71
C VAL A 83 -16.52 -14.50 9.88
N GLY A 84 -17.45 -15.34 9.40
CA GLY A 84 -18.60 -14.95 8.57
C GLY A 84 -18.29 -14.76 7.08
N GLY A 85 -17.05 -15.01 6.65
CA GLY A 85 -16.60 -14.85 5.28
C GLY A 85 -16.32 -13.40 4.85
N GLN A 86 -15.83 -13.25 3.63
CA GLN A 86 -15.22 -12.01 3.12
C GLN A 86 -16.14 -10.77 3.03
N PHE A 87 -17.45 -10.95 3.15
CA PHE A 87 -18.43 -9.85 3.11
C PHE A 87 -19.13 -9.63 4.46
N SER A 88 -18.70 -10.33 5.50
CA SER A 88 -19.19 -10.07 6.85
C SER A 88 -18.69 -8.72 7.35
N VAL A 89 -19.61 -7.91 7.89
CA VAL A 89 -19.31 -6.60 8.48
C VAL A 89 -18.45 -6.71 9.75
N THR A 90 -18.37 -7.90 10.36
CA THR A 90 -17.57 -8.16 11.57
C THR A 90 -16.30 -8.96 11.29
N ASN A 91 -15.96 -9.23 10.03
CA ASN A 91 -14.76 -9.99 9.70
C ASN A 91 -13.50 -9.14 10.01
N PRO A 92 -12.60 -9.58 10.91
CA PRO A 92 -11.40 -8.83 11.26
C PRO A 92 -10.30 -8.92 10.20
N PHE A 93 -10.43 -9.82 9.22
CA PHE A 93 -9.42 -10.00 8.17
C PHE A 93 -9.74 -9.22 6.91
N THR A 94 -10.82 -8.43 6.89
CA THR A 94 -11.14 -7.56 5.75
C THR A 94 -10.93 -6.09 6.09
N PRO A 95 -10.51 -5.25 5.13
CA PRO A 95 -10.27 -3.85 5.39
C PRO A 95 -11.53 -3.08 5.79
N ASP A 96 -11.37 -2.06 6.63
CA ASP A 96 -12.40 -1.08 6.92
C ASP A 96 -11.83 0.26 7.39
N ILE A 97 -12.72 1.23 7.62
CA ILE A 97 -12.37 2.55 8.13
C ILE A 97 -13.19 2.85 9.39
N LEU A 98 -12.51 3.22 10.46
CA LEU A 98 -13.09 3.69 11.71
C LEU A 98 -12.97 5.21 11.82
N VAL A 99 -13.98 5.89 12.35
CA VAL A 99 -13.98 7.35 12.48
C VAL A 99 -14.13 7.74 13.94
N PHE A 100 -13.17 8.52 14.42
CA PHE A 100 -13.11 9.03 15.79
C PHE A 100 -13.31 10.54 15.82
N ASP A 101 -13.85 11.07 16.91
CA ASP A 101 -13.85 12.51 17.18
C ASP A 101 -12.50 12.99 17.78
N GLU A 102 -12.35 14.29 18.03
CA GLU A 102 -11.13 14.89 18.57
C GLU A 102 -10.71 14.35 19.95
N SER A 103 -11.62 13.66 20.66
CA SER A 103 -11.36 13.05 21.95
C SER A 103 -10.95 11.57 21.87
N GLY A 104 -10.81 11.03 20.66
CA GLY A 104 -10.50 9.62 20.45
C GLY A 104 -11.69 8.69 20.66
N ARG A 105 -12.92 9.23 20.69
CA ARG A 105 -14.13 8.41 20.80
C ARG A 105 -14.60 7.99 19.43
N LEU A 106 -14.86 6.70 19.25
CA LEU A 106 -15.43 6.16 18.01
C LEU A 106 -16.83 6.73 17.79
N ILE A 107 -17.04 7.42 16.66
CA ILE A 107 -18.31 8.04 16.29
C ILE A 107 -18.95 7.40 15.05
N ARG A 108 -18.17 6.66 14.25
CA ARG A 108 -18.67 5.98 13.04
C ARG A 108 -17.77 4.80 12.64
N GLY A 109 -18.35 3.86 11.92
CA GLY A 109 -17.66 2.70 11.36
C GLY A 109 -18.19 1.36 11.89
N PRO A 110 -17.71 0.23 11.36
CA PRO A 110 -16.75 0.14 10.25
C PRO A 110 -17.37 0.61 8.93
N LEU A 111 -16.66 1.49 8.24
CA LEU A 111 -17.00 1.97 6.89
C LEU A 111 -16.24 1.17 5.84
N ALA A 112 -16.71 1.20 4.60
CA ALA A 112 -16.00 0.68 3.43
C ALA A 112 -15.67 -0.81 3.43
N LYS A 113 -16.28 -1.61 4.33
CA LYS A 113 -16.23 -3.07 4.33
C LYS A 113 -16.52 -3.64 2.93
N PRO A 114 -15.87 -4.75 2.54
CA PRO A 114 -16.12 -5.37 1.24
C PRO A 114 -17.57 -5.81 1.07
N THR A 115 -18.05 -5.78 -0.18
CA THR A 115 -19.42 -6.17 -0.54
C THR A 115 -19.43 -7.04 -1.79
N ALA A 116 -20.35 -8.01 -1.84
CA ALA A 116 -20.47 -8.93 -2.97
C ALA A 116 -20.81 -8.24 -4.30
N SER A 117 -21.58 -7.15 -4.25
CA SER A 117 -21.97 -6.35 -5.42
C SER A 117 -20.92 -5.30 -5.84
N GLY A 118 -19.79 -5.22 -5.13
CA GLY A 118 -18.89 -4.08 -5.18
C GLY A 118 -19.45 -2.85 -4.45
N GLY A 119 -18.62 -1.80 -4.34
CA GLY A 119 -18.91 -0.63 -3.53
C GLY A 119 -18.25 -0.62 -2.14
N GLY A 120 -17.41 -1.61 -1.85
CA GLY A 120 -16.49 -1.65 -0.71
C GLY A 120 -15.02 -1.73 -1.14
N LEU A 121 -14.13 -1.74 -0.16
CA LEU A 121 -12.72 -2.07 -0.35
C LEU A 121 -12.56 -3.54 -0.79
N GLN A 122 -11.41 -3.84 -1.37
CA GLN A 122 -11.06 -5.20 -1.78
C GLN A 122 -10.90 -6.13 -0.57
N ALA A 123 -11.53 -7.30 -0.60
CA ALA A 123 -11.64 -8.16 0.58
C ALA A 123 -10.32 -8.83 0.98
N HIS A 124 -9.53 -9.22 -0.01
CA HIS A 124 -8.24 -9.87 0.24
C HIS A 124 -7.19 -8.87 0.76
N GLY A 125 -7.33 -7.58 0.41
CA GLY A 125 -6.40 -6.55 0.86
C GLY A 125 -4.97 -6.71 0.31
N PRO A 126 -4.04 -5.88 0.82
CA PRO A 126 -4.25 -4.85 1.84
C PRO A 126 -4.96 -3.60 1.30
N ALA A 127 -5.53 -2.83 2.23
CA ALA A 127 -5.77 -1.40 2.05
C ALA A 127 -4.70 -0.63 2.84
N ILE A 128 -4.00 0.31 2.19
CA ILE A 128 -2.74 0.84 2.74
C ILE A 128 -2.86 2.28 3.18
N ASP A 129 -3.34 3.18 2.32
CA ASP A 129 -3.38 4.60 2.63
C ASP A 129 -4.77 5.21 2.51
N ILE A 130 -4.98 6.31 3.22
CA ILE A 130 -6.20 7.11 3.23
C ILE A 130 -5.85 8.59 3.33
N ALA A 131 -6.41 9.41 2.45
CA ALA A 131 -6.15 10.85 2.47
C ALA A 131 -7.31 11.67 1.89
N PHE A 132 -7.50 12.86 2.45
CA PHE A 132 -8.35 13.89 1.86
C PHE A 132 -7.58 14.72 0.84
N GLU A 133 -8.20 15.01 -0.30
CA GLU A 133 -7.56 15.79 -1.37
C GLU A 133 -7.17 17.23 -0.98
N LYS A 134 -7.80 17.81 0.05
CA LYS A 134 -7.46 19.13 0.61
C LYS A 134 -6.92 19.03 2.04
N GLY A 135 -6.34 17.89 2.41
CA GLY A 135 -5.82 17.67 3.77
C GLY A 135 -6.91 17.91 4.83
N PHE A 136 -6.60 18.74 5.82
CA PHE A 136 -7.50 19.03 6.95
C PHE A 136 -8.83 19.68 6.52
N GLU A 137 -8.86 20.41 5.41
CA GLU A 137 -10.11 20.99 4.88
C GLU A 137 -11.09 19.92 4.35
N GLY A 138 -10.63 18.69 4.16
CA GLY A 138 -11.42 17.58 3.65
C GLY A 138 -11.51 17.56 2.13
N GLY A 139 -12.74 17.54 1.60
CA GLY A 139 -13.02 17.27 0.18
C GLY A 139 -13.33 15.79 -0.07
N ARG A 140 -12.96 15.28 -1.24
CA ARG A 140 -13.03 13.84 -1.51
C ARG A 140 -12.01 13.08 -0.66
N LEU A 141 -12.46 11.97 -0.06
CA LEU A 141 -11.63 11.01 0.64
C LEU A 141 -11.18 9.93 -0.35
N PHE A 142 -9.89 9.68 -0.40
CA PHE A 142 -9.28 8.66 -1.24
C PHE A 142 -8.66 7.57 -0.37
N ALA A 143 -8.60 6.36 -0.91
CA ALA A 143 -7.86 5.25 -0.32
C ALA A 143 -7.16 4.43 -1.40
N THR A 144 -6.14 3.68 -1.00
CA THR A 144 -5.50 2.65 -1.84
C THR A 144 -5.87 1.27 -1.34
N ASP A 145 -6.21 0.38 -2.26
CA ASP A 145 -6.46 -1.02 -1.95
C ASP A 145 -6.03 -1.96 -3.07
N SER A 146 -5.85 -3.23 -2.72
CA SER A 146 -5.42 -4.27 -3.65
C SER A 146 -6.00 -5.63 -3.24
N ASN A 147 -5.94 -6.61 -4.13
CA ASN A 147 -6.00 -8.03 -3.77
C ASN A 147 -4.58 -8.57 -3.94
N GLN A 148 -3.66 -8.05 -3.14
CA GLN A 148 -2.25 -8.41 -3.22
C GLN A 148 -2.09 -9.86 -2.81
N ALA A 149 -1.48 -10.64 -3.70
CA ALA A 149 -1.25 -12.04 -3.46
C ALA A 149 0.25 -12.28 -3.38
N ILE A 150 0.80 -11.85 -2.24
CA ILE A 150 2.21 -12.07 -1.87
C ILE A 150 2.47 -13.58 -1.97
N ARG A 151 3.28 -13.98 -2.95
CA ARG A 151 3.80 -15.36 -3.12
C ARG A 151 2.75 -16.44 -3.38
N ALA A 152 1.48 -16.10 -3.61
CA ALA A 152 0.41 -17.07 -3.85
C ALA A 152 0.28 -17.39 -5.36
N VAL A 153 0.04 -18.66 -5.67
CA VAL A 153 -0.26 -19.11 -7.04
C VAL A 153 -1.66 -18.63 -7.42
N GLY A 154 -1.82 -18.03 -8.61
CA GLY A 154 -3.10 -17.47 -9.06
C GLY A 154 -3.40 -16.07 -8.49
N ALA A 155 -2.36 -15.38 -8.03
CA ALA A 155 -2.39 -13.99 -7.59
C ALA A 155 -3.11 -13.07 -8.58
N GLN A 156 -3.89 -12.11 -8.07
CA GLN A 156 -4.50 -11.09 -8.92
C GLN A 156 -3.47 -10.01 -9.26
N ASN A 157 -2.73 -10.27 -10.35
CA ASN A 157 -1.97 -9.26 -11.07
C ASN A 157 -2.86 -8.06 -11.38
N ASN A 158 -2.28 -6.86 -11.33
CA ASN A 158 -2.95 -5.61 -11.63
C ASN A 158 -4.23 -5.32 -10.81
N SER A 159 -4.30 -5.81 -9.56
CA SER A 159 -5.47 -5.62 -8.69
C SER A 159 -5.48 -4.30 -7.91
N SER A 160 -4.37 -3.57 -7.87
CA SER A 160 -4.27 -2.33 -7.12
C SER A 160 -5.20 -1.26 -7.70
N ARG A 161 -5.78 -0.47 -6.80
CA ARG A 161 -6.69 0.62 -7.11
C ARG A 161 -6.39 1.82 -6.23
N ILE A 162 -6.66 2.98 -6.80
CA ILE A 162 -7.00 4.18 -6.03
C ILE A 162 -8.52 4.29 -6.10
N VAL A 163 -9.16 4.49 -4.95
CA VAL A 163 -10.62 4.60 -4.84
C VAL A 163 -11.01 5.88 -4.12
N THR A 164 -12.21 6.37 -4.39
CA THR A 164 -12.86 7.37 -3.52
C THR A 164 -13.78 6.68 -2.54
N VAL A 165 -13.82 7.17 -1.30
CA VAL A 165 -14.70 6.70 -0.23
C VAL A 165 -15.65 7.81 0.17
N ASN A 166 -16.95 7.53 0.26
CA ASN A 166 -17.88 8.46 0.89
C ASN A 166 -17.66 8.43 2.42
N PRO A 167 -17.23 9.53 3.05
CA PRO A 167 -16.88 9.55 4.48
C PRO A 167 -18.09 9.35 5.41
N GLU A 168 -19.31 9.55 4.90
CA GLU A 168 -20.53 9.42 5.70
C GLU A 168 -21.14 8.02 5.62
N THR A 169 -21.11 7.40 4.43
CA THR A 169 -21.77 6.12 4.15
C THR A 169 -20.81 4.95 3.96
N GLY A 170 -19.51 5.21 3.78
CA GLY A 170 -18.52 4.20 3.47
C GLY A 170 -18.57 3.66 2.04
N LYS A 171 -19.43 4.20 1.16
CA LYS A 171 -19.49 3.74 -0.25
C LYS A 171 -18.17 4.01 -0.95
N VAL A 172 -17.57 2.94 -1.49
CA VAL A 172 -16.34 2.99 -2.29
C VAL A 172 -16.68 3.07 -3.77
N SER A 173 -15.91 3.85 -4.52
CA SER A 173 -16.02 3.94 -5.99
C SER A 173 -14.62 3.96 -6.60
N PRO A 174 -14.33 3.12 -7.61
CA PRO A 174 -13.03 3.13 -8.29
C PRO A 174 -12.72 4.51 -8.88
N PHE A 175 -11.49 4.99 -8.64
CA PHE A 175 -10.96 6.23 -9.23
C PHE A 175 -9.93 5.90 -10.32
N ILE A 176 -8.94 5.06 -9.99
CA ILE A 176 -8.02 4.43 -10.94
C ILE A 176 -7.93 2.95 -10.58
N ALA A 177 -8.08 2.07 -11.57
CA ALA A 177 -8.02 0.63 -11.38
C ALA A 177 -7.15 -0.05 -12.44
N GLY A 178 -6.73 -1.28 -12.17
CA GLY A 178 -5.80 -2.02 -13.02
C GLY A 178 -4.35 -1.60 -12.79
N LEU A 179 -4.02 -1.06 -11.62
CA LEU A 179 -2.64 -0.70 -11.29
C LEU A 179 -1.85 -1.95 -10.94
N PRO A 180 -0.54 -2.02 -11.25
CA PRO A 180 0.30 -3.18 -11.01
C PRO A 180 0.20 -3.69 -9.58
N THR A 181 0.27 -5.01 -9.43
CA THR A 181 0.28 -5.65 -8.12
C THR A 181 1.03 -6.94 -8.23
N GLY A 182 2.03 -7.09 -7.38
CA GLY A 182 2.75 -8.36 -7.20
C GLY A 182 3.18 -8.47 -5.75
N ASP A 183 4.49 -8.59 -5.54
CA ASP A 183 5.08 -8.60 -4.20
C ASP A 183 4.80 -7.31 -3.42
N HIS A 184 4.58 -6.19 -4.10
CA HIS A 184 4.27 -4.89 -3.52
C HIS A 184 3.10 -4.20 -4.28
N PRO A 185 2.07 -3.64 -3.60
CA PRO A 185 0.90 -3.06 -4.25
C PRO A 185 1.04 -1.53 -4.42
N ALA A 186 -0.04 -0.83 -4.77
CA ALA A 186 -0.11 0.62 -4.62
C ALA A 186 -0.23 1.01 -3.14
N GLU A 187 0.60 1.95 -2.68
CA GLU A 187 0.76 2.29 -1.27
C GLU A 187 0.26 3.71 -0.96
N GLN A 188 1.13 4.63 -0.54
CA GLN A 188 0.73 5.97 -0.09
C GLN A 188 0.31 6.91 -1.22
N ILE A 189 -0.61 7.83 -0.91
CA ILE A 189 -1.13 8.88 -1.78
C ILE A 189 -0.85 10.27 -1.20
N THR A 190 -0.56 11.22 -2.07
CA THR A 190 -0.47 12.64 -1.69
C THR A 190 -0.95 13.55 -2.82
N PHE A 191 -1.23 14.81 -2.50
CA PHE A 191 -1.82 15.76 -3.44
C PHE A 191 -0.98 17.02 -3.55
N LYS A 192 -0.79 17.51 -4.77
CA LYS A 192 -0.14 18.81 -5.03
C LYS A 192 -0.55 19.34 -6.40
N ASP A 193 -0.89 20.62 -6.48
CA ASP A 193 -1.13 21.36 -7.72
C ASP A 193 -2.11 20.68 -8.70
N GLY A 194 -3.21 20.13 -8.18
CA GLY A 194 -4.25 19.46 -8.98
C GLY A 194 -3.87 18.05 -9.45
N TRP A 195 -2.79 17.48 -8.91
CA TRP A 195 -2.38 16.11 -9.12
C TRP A 195 -2.58 15.29 -7.84
N ILE A 196 -2.92 14.02 -8.05
CA ILE A 196 -2.70 12.96 -7.08
C ILE A 196 -1.40 12.24 -7.45
N TYR A 197 -0.54 12.02 -6.47
CA TYR A 197 0.68 11.22 -6.55
C TYR A 197 0.47 9.97 -5.72
N TRP A 198 1.03 8.85 -6.16
CA TRP A 198 1.06 7.64 -5.35
C TRP A 198 2.35 6.87 -5.53
N SER A 199 2.73 6.14 -4.49
CA SER A 199 3.75 5.12 -4.60
C SER A 199 3.17 3.83 -5.15
N GLN A 200 3.85 3.30 -6.16
CA GLN A 200 3.53 2.03 -6.80
C GLN A 200 4.68 1.06 -6.55
N GLY A 201 4.42 0.06 -5.71
CA GLY A 201 5.36 -1.02 -5.44
C GLY A 201 5.66 -1.87 -6.67
N SER A 202 6.85 -2.49 -6.67
CA SER A 202 7.33 -3.43 -7.69
C SER A 202 6.56 -4.75 -7.65
N THR A 203 6.44 -5.40 -8.80
CA THR A 203 5.74 -6.68 -8.90
C THR A 203 6.59 -7.84 -8.40
N THR A 204 7.92 -7.70 -8.42
CA THR A 204 8.85 -8.69 -7.85
C THR A 204 9.69 -8.10 -6.73
N ASN A 205 10.46 -8.95 -6.04
CA ASN A 205 11.40 -8.53 -5.01
C ASN A 205 12.49 -7.58 -5.52
N SER A 206 12.99 -7.84 -6.74
CA SER A 206 14.27 -7.32 -7.21
C SER A 206 14.41 -7.34 -8.74
N GLY A 207 13.33 -7.15 -9.50
CA GLY A 207 13.37 -7.05 -10.96
C GLY A 207 13.30 -8.38 -11.72
N VAL A 208 13.08 -9.51 -11.05
CA VAL A 208 13.17 -10.86 -11.65
C VAL A 208 12.02 -11.73 -11.14
N VAL A 209 11.25 -12.29 -12.08
CA VAL A 209 10.23 -13.31 -11.74
C VAL A 209 10.94 -14.61 -11.42
N GLY A 210 10.78 -15.07 -10.18
CA GLY A 210 11.21 -16.39 -9.72
C GLY A 210 10.04 -17.27 -9.30
N ARG A 211 10.36 -18.48 -8.83
CA ARG A 211 9.38 -19.40 -8.22
C ARG A 211 8.73 -18.84 -6.96
N ASP A 212 9.34 -17.85 -6.32
CA ASP A 212 8.76 -17.13 -5.20
C ASP A 212 7.60 -16.21 -5.62
N ASN A 213 7.50 -15.85 -6.90
CA ASN A 213 6.39 -15.07 -7.44
C ASN A 213 5.29 -16.02 -7.97
N GLY A 214 4.61 -16.68 -7.04
CA GLY A 214 3.48 -17.57 -7.36
C GLY A 214 3.89 -18.79 -8.21
N GLY A 215 5.07 -19.35 -7.96
CA GLY A 215 5.63 -20.44 -8.76
C GLY A 215 6.16 -20.01 -10.13
N GLY A 216 6.33 -18.70 -10.35
CA GLY A 216 6.71 -18.11 -11.64
C GLY A 216 5.51 -17.71 -12.51
N ALA A 217 4.29 -17.76 -11.98
CA ALA A 217 3.07 -17.40 -12.72
C ALA A 217 2.69 -15.91 -12.60
N ASN A 218 3.27 -15.19 -11.64
CA ASN A 218 2.97 -13.77 -11.43
C ASN A 218 3.66 -12.90 -12.49
N GLN A 219 3.18 -11.67 -12.66
CA GLN A 219 3.70 -10.76 -13.68
C GLN A 219 5.14 -10.30 -13.38
N HIS A 220 5.86 -9.95 -14.45
CA HIS A 220 7.16 -9.31 -14.37
C HIS A 220 7.03 -7.80 -14.11
N ASP A 221 8.14 -7.19 -13.67
CA ASP A 221 8.20 -5.75 -13.46
C ASP A 221 8.01 -4.97 -14.75
N ILE A 222 7.42 -3.78 -14.64
CA ILE A 222 6.96 -2.96 -15.76
C ILE A 222 7.79 -1.67 -15.75
N PRO A 223 8.71 -1.47 -16.70
CA PRO A 223 9.61 -0.32 -16.65
C PRO A 223 8.90 0.97 -17.11
N CYS A 224 9.26 2.11 -16.53
CA CYS A 224 8.69 3.41 -16.92
C CYS A 224 9.33 4.00 -18.19
N GLN A 225 10.47 3.47 -18.61
CA GLN A 225 11.21 3.87 -19.82
C GLN A 225 11.71 2.63 -20.56
N ASP A 226 12.10 2.79 -21.83
CA ASP A 226 12.75 1.71 -22.58
C ASP A 226 14.08 1.36 -21.91
N ILE A 227 14.33 0.06 -21.68
CA ILE A 227 15.55 -0.43 -21.03
C ILE A 227 16.29 -1.45 -21.87
N THR A 228 17.61 -1.46 -21.72
CA THR A 228 18.49 -2.54 -22.18
C THR A 228 18.96 -3.32 -20.96
N LEU A 229 18.78 -4.63 -20.99
CA LEU A 229 19.15 -5.52 -19.89
C LEU A 229 20.64 -5.86 -19.94
N SER A 230 21.24 -6.17 -18.79
CA SER A 230 22.66 -6.50 -18.66
C SER A 230 23.08 -7.81 -19.35
N GLY A 231 22.12 -8.61 -19.81
CA GLY A 231 22.35 -9.95 -20.34
C GLY A 231 22.53 -11.02 -19.25
N HIS A 232 22.47 -10.66 -17.96
CA HIS A 232 22.48 -11.63 -16.87
C HIS A 232 21.18 -12.44 -16.82
N LEU A 233 21.34 -13.74 -16.59
CA LEU A 233 20.26 -14.69 -16.39
C LEU A 233 20.30 -15.17 -14.93
N PHE A 234 19.17 -15.10 -14.25
CA PHE A 234 19.03 -15.44 -12.85
C PHE A 234 18.38 -16.82 -12.72
N ASP A 235 19.05 -17.74 -12.02
CA ASP A 235 18.56 -19.10 -11.80
C ASP A 235 17.57 -19.12 -10.63
N SER A 236 16.37 -19.64 -10.88
CA SER A 236 15.34 -19.82 -9.86
C SER A 236 15.28 -21.27 -9.33
N GLY A 237 16.23 -22.12 -9.71
CA GLY A 237 16.28 -23.56 -9.44
C GLY A 237 15.79 -24.41 -10.62
N GLY A 238 16.04 -25.72 -10.57
CA GLY A 238 15.55 -26.67 -11.56
C GLY A 238 16.01 -26.39 -13.01
N GLY A 239 17.10 -25.64 -13.19
CA GLY A 239 17.63 -25.25 -14.50
C GLY A 239 16.84 -24.16 -15.23
N VAL A 240 15.87 -23.51 -14.57
CA VAL A 240 15.06 -22.45 -15.19
C VAL A 240 15.64 -21.09 -14.82
N THR A 241 15.99 -20.32 -15.84
CA THR A 241 16.59 -18.99 -15.69
C THR A 241 15.74 -17.92 -16.36
N SER A 242 15.80 -16.69 -15.87
CA SER A 242 15.10 -15.54 -16.45
C SER A 242 16.00 -14.31 -16.48
N SER A 243 15.83 -13.47 -17.50
CA SER A 243 16.36 -12.11 -17.45
C SER A 243 15.47 -11.22 -16.57
N GLY A 244 15.97 -10.06 -16.15
CA GLY A 244 15.12 -9.08 -15.46
C GLY A 244 13.98 -8.58 -16.34
N TYR A 245 12.91 -8.04 -15.73
CA TYR A 245 11.74 -7.48 -16.45
C TYR A 245 11.18 -8.45 -17.53
N SER A 246 11.18 -9.74 -17.22
CA SER A 246 10.77 -10.81 -18.14
C SER A 246 9.95 -11.86 -17.40
N ASP A 247 9.01 -12.48 -18.09
CA ASP A 247 8.27 -13.62 -17.56
C ASP A 247 9.21 -14.77 -17.19
N PHE A 248 8.75 -15.63 -16.27
CA PHE A 248 9.49 -16.79 -15.82
C PHE A 248 9.94 -17.69 -16.99
N GLY A 249 11.21 -18.11 -16.97
CA GLY A 249 11.83 -18.88 -18.05
C GLY A 249 12.13 -18.11 -19.34
N THR A 250 11.91 -16.79 -19.40
CA THR A 250 12.09 -15.97 -20.61
C THR A 250 13.38 -15.16 -20.58
N HIS A 251 14.01 -15.02 -21.75
CA HIS A 251 15.23 -14.23 -21.94
C HIS A 251 14.97 -13.09 -22.91
N ARG A 252 15.27 -11.86 -22.48
CA ARG A 252 15.17 -10.63 -23.26
C ARG A 252 16.49 -9.86 -23.18
N THR A 253 16.71 -9.01 -24.17
CA THR A 253 17.83 -8.05 -24.19
C THR A 253 17.35 -6.61 -24.05
N THR A 254 16.13 -6.32 -24.48
CA THR A 254 15.49 -5.02 -24.35
C THR A 254 14.04 -5.17 -23.92
N VAL A 255 13.54 -4.23 -23.13
CA VAL A 255 12.14 -4.15 -22.70
C VAL A 255 11.62 -2.75 -23.00
N LYS A 256 10.41 -2.66 -23.57
CA LYS A 256 9.77 -1.39 -23.86
C LYS A 256 9.14 -0.79 -22.61
N ALA A 257 9.09 0.54 -22.54
CA ALA A 257 8.33 1.22 -21.50
C ALA A 257 6.89 0.70 -21.46
N PHE A 258 6.38 0.43 -20.26
CA PHE A 258 5.01 -0.03 -20.01
C PHE A 258 4.67 -1.42 -20.58
N ASP A 259 5.67 -2.24 -20.92
CA ASP A 259 5.48 -3.65 -21.29
C ASP A 259 4.83 -4.41 -20.12
N GLY A 260 3.66 -5.02 -20.34
CA GLY A 260 2.87 -5.67 -19.29
C GLY A 260 1.82 -4.78 -18.60
N ALA A 261 1.78 -3.47 -18.90
CA ALA A 261 0.86 -2.53 -18.25
C ALA A 261 -0.59 -2.61 -18.76
N THR A 262 -1.54 -2.23 -17.91
CA THR A 262 -2.97 -2.13 -18.29
C THR A 262 -3.37 -0.78 -18.92
N GLY A 263 -2.39 0.08 -19.18
CA GLY A 263 -2.61 1.43 -19.71
C GLY A 263 -1.32 2.22 -19.87
N LYS A 264 -1.39 3.29 -20.67
CA LYS A 264 -0.24 4.18 -20.90
C LYS A 264 0.20 4.85 -19.60
N GLY A 265 1.52 4.97 -19.41
CA GLY A 265 2.11 5.66 -18.26
C GLY A 265 2.14 4.82 -16.99
N ILE A 266 1.54 3.63 -17.00
CA ILE A 266 1.52 2.71 -15.86
C ILE A 266 2.79 1.85 -15.90
N CYS A 267 3.59 1.97 -14.85
CA CYS A 267 4.76 1.16 -14.55
C CYS A 267 4.76 0.81 -13.06
N ASP A 268 5.69 -0.02 -12.61
CA ASP A 268 5.85 -0.36 -11.20
C ASP A 268 7.20 0.14 -10.65
N GLY A 269 7.44 -0.09 -9.36
CA GLY A 269 8.65 0.41 -8.71
C GLY A 269 8.82 1.93 -8.89
N SER A 270 7.74 2.67 -8.72
CA SER A 270 7.63 4.06 -9.19
C SER A 270 6.80 4.95 -8.29
N ILE A 271 7.03 6.25 -8.42
CA ILE A 271 6.06 7.28 -8.06
C ILE A 271 5.33 7.68 -9.33
N LEU A 272 4.02 7.48 -9.34
CA LEU A 272 3.15 7.86 -10.45
C LEU A 272 2.28 9.05 -10.04
N ARG A 273 1.76 9.77 -11.04
CA ARG A 273 0.78 10.84 -10.80
C ARG A 273 -0.31 10.87 -11.86
N ALA A 274 -1.46 11.44 -11.50
CA ALA A 274 -2.60 11.65 -12.39
C ALA A 274 -3.34 12.95 -12.06
N LYS A 275 -4.06 13.51 -13.03
CA LYS A 275 -4.89 14.70 -12.81
C LYS A 275 -6.10 14.32 -11.95
N VAL A 276 -6.21 14.94 -10.76
CA VAL A 276 -7.21 14.57 -9.75
C VAL A 276 -8.65 14.91 -10.16
N ASN A 277 -8.81 15.88 -11.07
CA ASN A 277 -10.09 16.39 -11.56
C ASN A 277 -10.37 16.04 -13.03
N ALA A 278 -9.57 15.17 -13.65
CA ALA A 278 -9.85 14.71 -15.01
C ALA A 278 -11.09 13.83 -15.05
N ALA A 279 -11.87 13.90 -16.13
CA ALA A 279 -13.01 13.02 -16.34
C ALA A 279 -12.61 11.53 -16.43
N ASN A 280 -11.41 11.26 -16.96
CA ASN A 280 -10.76 9.95 -16.94
C ASN A 280 -9.35 10.08 -16.34
N PRO A 281 -9.18 9.94 -15.01
CA PRO A 281 -7.88 10.08 -14.37
C PRO A 281 -6.84 9.08 -14.89
N LYS A 282 -7.27 7.84 -15.21
CA LYS A 282 -6.38 6.79 -15.72
C LYS A 282 -5.71 7.17 -17.04
N SER A 283 -6.36 7.96 -17.90
CA SER A 283 -5.75 8.42 -19.15
C SER A 283 -4.74 9.56 -18.98
N THR A 284 -4.57 10.07 -17.75
CA THR A 284 -3.63 11.15 -17.41
C THR A 284 -2.45 10.69 -16.58
N ILE A 285 -2.27 9.36 -16.45
CA ILE A 285 -1.17 8.78 -15.67
C ILE A 285 0.15 9.10 -16.35
N GLU A 286 1.07 9.61 -15.54
CA GLU A 286 2.45 9.90 -15.92
C GLU A 286 3.40 9.38 -14.83
N PRO A 287 4.50 8.71 -15.21
CA PRO A 287 5.60 8.46 -14.29
C PRO A 287 6.23 9.78 -13.82
N PHE A 288 6.40 9.90 -12.52
CA PHE A 288 7.08 11.05 -11.90
C PHE A 288 8.53 10.70 -11.54
N SER A 289 8.76 9.49 -11.01
CA SER A 289 10.06 8.96 -10.60
C SER A 289 10.00 7.42 -10.58
N TRP A 290 11.09 6.69 -10.80
CA TRP A 290 11.08 5.21 -10.79
C TRP A 290 12.43 4.58 -10.43
N GLY A 291 12.48 3.24 -10.36
CA GLY A 291 13.66 2.49 -9.90
C GLY A 291 13.56 2.00 -8.45
N TYR A 292 12.38 2.14 -7.84
CA TYR A 292 12.12 1.66 -6.48
C TYR A 292 11.72 0.18 -6.47
N ARG A 293 11.86 -0.45 -5.30
CA ARG A 293 11.22 -1.71 -4.95
C ARG A 293 9.89 -1.45 -4.27
N ASN A 294 9.92 -0.98 -3.01
CA ASN A 294 8.72 -0.75 -2.20
C ASN A 294 8.72 0.67 -1.62
N PRO A 295 8.35 1.70 -2.40
CA PRO A 295 8.28 3.07 -1.92
C PRO A 295 7.10 3.30 -0.96
N TYR A 296 7.19 2.77 0.25
CA TYR A 296 6.07 2.70 1.21
C TYR A 296 5.60 4.02 1.79
N GLY A 297 6.37 5.10 1.62
CA GLY A 297 5.97 6.41 2.11
C GLY A 297 6.34 7.55 1.19
N ILE A 298 5.42 8.51 1.02
CA ILE A 298 5.65 9.71 0.22
C ILE A 298 5.11 10.98 0.90
N ARG A 299 5.89 12.06 0.86
CA ARG A 299 5.42 13.37 1.34
C ARG A 299 6.14 14.52 0.64
N PHE A 300 5.38 15.52 0.22
CA PHE A 300 5.98 16.80 -0.18
C PHE A 300 6.53 17.51 1.06
N ALA A 301 7.79 17.91 0.99
CA ALA A 301 8.37 18.79 1.99
C ALA A 301 7.73 20.20 1.91
N PRO A 302 7.71 20.96 3.00
CA PRO A 302 7.39 22.39 2.95
C PRO A 302 8.33 23.17 2.00
N ASP A 303 7.86 24.31 1.48
CA ASP A 303 8.65 25.16 0.59
C ASP A 303 9.86 25.81 1.30
N ASP A 304 9.74 26.07 2.60
CA ASP A 304 10.81 26.59 3.44
C ASP A 304 11.81 25.53 3.92
N HIS A 305 11.51 24.24 3.71
CA HIS A 305 12.42 23.13 4.00
C HIS A 305 13.65 23.12 3.07
N ALA A 306 14.71 22.39 3.44
CA ALA A 306 15.90 22.20 2.62
C ALA A 306 15.58 21.51 1.27
N LEU A 307 14.51 20.71 1.23
CA LEU A 307 14.03 20.02 0.03
C LEU A 307 13.11 20.89 -0.86
N LYS A 308 12.80 22.14 -0.48
CA LYS A 308 12.12 23.15 -1.32
C LYS A 308 10.86 22.65 -2.04
N GLY A 309 9.94 22.03 -1.30
CA GLY A 309 8.72 21.50 -1.92
C GLY A 309 8.88 20.16 -2.64
N GLY A 310 10.05 19.52 -2.58
CA GLY A 310 10.35 18.24 -3.21
C GLY A 310 9.61 17.05 -2.59
N LEU A 311 9.40 15.99 -3.38
CA LEU A 311 8.69 14.79 -2.95
C LEU A 311 9.67 13.79 -2.33
N PHE A 312 9.62 13.67 -1.00
CA PHE A 312 10.45 12.72 -0.28
C PHE A 312 9.80 11.33 -0.28
N VAL A 313 10.63 10.30 -0.43
CA VAL A 313 10.21 8.90 -0.52
C VAL A 313 10.96 8.07 0.52
N THR A 314 10.22 7.28 1.30
CA THR A 314 10.79 6.22 2.14
C THR A 314 10.56 4.89 1.44
N GLU A 315 11.58 4.05 1.38
CA GLU A 315 11.54 2.82 0.60
C GLU A 315 12.13 1.65 1.37
N ASN A 316 11.44 0.50 1.35
CA ASN A 316 12.02 -0.73 1.87
C ASN A 316 12.98 -1.37 0.87
N GLY A 317 14.16 -1.74 1.36
CA GLY A 317 15.18 -2.46 0.58
C GLY A 317 14.74 -3.86 0.17
N GLU A 318 15.49 -4.47 -0.74
CA GLU A 318 15.26 -5.83 -1.24
C GLU A 318 15.45 -6.91 -0.16
N ASP A 319 14.63 -7.96 -0.20
CA ASP A 319 14.76 -9.11 0.72
C ASP A 319 15.83 -10.10 0.21
N GLU A 320 16.42 -10.88 1.12
CA GLU A 320 17.27 -12.02 0.81
C GLU A 320 16.43 -13.25 0.36
N ARG A 321 15.77 -13.13 -0.80
CA ARG A 321 14.93 -14.21 -1.38
C ARG A 321 14.83 -14.15 -2.90
N GLY A 322 14.24 -15.21 -3.46
CA GLY A 322 13.88 -15.30 -4.88
C GLY A 322 15.07 -15.61 -5.79
N ALA A 323 14.88 -15.41 -7.09
CA ALA A 323 15.92 -15.68 -8.09
C ALA A 323 17.07 -14.64 -8.07
N ARG A 324 16.83 -13.46 -7.48
CA ARG A 324 17.82 -12.40 -7.28
C ARG A 324 17.80 -11.94 -5.82
N PRO A 325 18.31 -12.76 -4.88
CA PRO A 325 18.34 -12.38 -3.48
C PRO A 325 19.36 -11.27 -3.26
N THR A 326 19.00 -10.29 -2.43
CA THR A 326 19.90 -9.19 -2.06
C THR A 326 20.11 -9.21 -0.56
N ASN A 327 21.33 -9.52 -0.13
CA ASN A 327 21.69 -9.54 1.29
C ASN A 327 22.07 -8.12 1.75
N ASN A 328 21.63 -7.74 2.94
CA ASN A 328 21.87 -6.43 3.57
C ASN A 328 21.46 -5.24 2.69
N SER A 329 20.37 -5.36 1.91
CA SER A 329 19.84 -4.19 1.22
C SER A 329 19.32 -3.17 2.24
N PRO A 330 19.76 -1.91 2.19
CA PRO A 330 19.29 -0.91 3.13
C PRO A 330 17.90 -0.41 2.72
N ASP A 331 17.11 -0.01 3.72
CA ASP A 331 16.01 0.91 3.48
C ASP A 331 16.57 2.27 3.03
N ARG A 332 15.85 2.94 2.14
CA ARG A 332 16.33 4.15 1.44
C ARG A 332 15.42 5.33 1.72
N LEU A 333 16.05 6.51 1.79
CA LEU A 333 15.41 7.81 1.82
C LEU A 333 15.79 8.55 0.53
N GLN A 334 14.79 8.87 -0.28
CA GLN A 334 15.00 9.32 -1.66
C GLN A 334 14.21 10.61 -1.96
N LEU A 335 14.64 11.34 -2.98
CA LEU A 335 13.96 12.53 -3.47
C LEU A 335 13.47 12.26 -4.89
N ALA A 336 12.16 12.09 -5.06
CA ALA A 336 11.53 11.89 -6.36
C ALA A 336 11.39 13.21 -7.12
N GLN A 337 11.73 13.22 -8.40
CA GLN A 337 11.61 14.39 -9.26
C GLN A 337 11.52 14.02 -10.75
N GLN A 338 11.01 14.94 -11.57
CA GLN A 338 11.16 14.82 -13.02
C GLN A 338 12.46 15.46 -13.48
N ASN A 339 13.08 14.85 -14.48
CA ASN A 339 14.19 15.43 -15.22
C ASN A 339 13.72 16.69 -15.98
N ARG A 340 14.68 17.50 -16.44
CA ARG A 340 14.39 18.75 -17.19
C ARG A 340 13.60 18.53 -18.48
N ASP A 341 13.72 17.35 -19.08
CA ASP A 341 13.00 16.95 -20.30
C ASP A 341 11.60 16.36 -20.02
N GLY A 342 11.19 16.30 -18.75
CA GLY A 342 9.91 15.75 -18.31
C GLY A 342 9.89 14.23 -18.13
N SER A 343 11.00 13.53 -18.40
CA SER A 343 11.12 12.11 -18.06
C SER A 343 11.20 11.90 -16.54
N PRO A 344 10.77 10.75 -16.01
CA PRO A 344 10.98 10.45 -14.59
C PRO A 344 12.47 10.22 -14.33
N ASP A 345 12.98 10.70 -13.20
CA ASP A 345 14.32 10.31 -12.74
C ASP A 345 14.38 8.82 -12.35
N TYR A 346 15.59 8.27 -12.22
CA TYR A 346 15.82 6.87 -11.91
C TYR A 346 16.71 6.73 -10.68
N HIS A 347 16.37 5.78 -9.81
CA HIS A 347 17.02 5.51 -8.53
C HIS A 347 17.77 4.18 -8.49
#